data_AF-A0A3M2EFL1-F1
#
_entry.id   AF-A0A3M2EFL1-F1
#
_cell.length_a   1.000
_cell.length_b   1.000
_cell.length_c   1.000
_cell.angle_alpha   90.00
_cell.angle_beta   90.00
_cell.angle_gamma   90.00
#
_symmetry.space_group_name_H-M   'P 1'
#
loop_
_entity.id
_entity.type
_entity.pdbx_description
1 polymer ?
#
loop_
_entity_poly.entity_id
_entity_poly.type
_entity_poly.pdbx_seq_one_letter_code
_entity_poly.pdbx_strand_id
1 'polypeptide(L)'
;MNARDKQELMRLAEKLTAAELLALAPRMPEIDDVVEAERLRRLQAKVARLPRRERCGAKSRRTGQPCRRWAMPNGRCPQHGGKSTGPKTPEGKARTLAAMREGWRRWAERRKKAKVTKKYDGNESR
;
A
#
# COMPACT_ATOMS: atom_id res chain seq x y z
N MET A 1 46.97 -7.47 -25.91
CA MET A 1 47.16 -8.85 -25.46
C MET A 1 46.65 -9.77 -26.56
N ASN A 2 47.54 -10.50 -27.21
CA ASN A 2 47.20 -11.33 -28.36
C ASN A 2 46.52 -12.65 -27.91
N ALA A 3 45.99 -13.44 -28.86
CA ALA A 3 45.27 -14.67 -28.53
C ALA A 3 46.16 -15.72 -27.82
N ARG A 4 47.47 -15.71 -28.11
CA ARG A 4 48.47 -16.59 -27.52
C ARG A 4 48.75 -16.21 -26.07
N ASP A 5 48.90 -14.92 -25.79
CA ASP A 5 49.04 -14.37 -24.44
C ASP A 5 47.81 -14.72 -23.58
N LYS A 6 46.61 -14.69 -24.17
CA LYS A 6 45.37 -15.04 -23.48
C LYS A 6 45.28 -16.53 -23.17
N GLN A 7 45.74 -17.40 -24.06
CA GLN A 7 45.85 -18.84 -23.81
C GLN A 7 46.89 -19.16 -22.74
N GLU A 8 48.01 -18.44 -22.73
CA GLU A 8 49.06 -18.61 -21.73
C GLU A 8 48.61 -18.17 -20.34
N LEU A 9 47.88 -17.05 -20.25
CA LEU A 9 47.23 -16.61 -19.00
C LEU A 9 46.22 -17.62 -18.46
N MET A 10 45.39 -18.22 -19.33
CA MET A 10 44.44 -19.26 -18.90
C MET A 10 45.16 -20.51 -18.39
N ARG A 11 46.24 -20.94 -19.07
CA ARG A 11 47.09 -22.06 -18.61
C ARG A 11 47.79 -21.78 -17.28
N LEU A 12 48.22 -20.53 -17.04
CA LEU A 12 48.82 -20.13 -15.77
C LEU A 12 47.77 -20.06 -14.66
N ALA A 13 46.56 -19.62 -14.97
CA ALA A 13 45.43 -19.62 -14.03
C ALA A 13 44.99 -21.03 -13.62
N GLU A 14 45.09 -22.02 -14.53
CA GLU A 14 44.84 -23.44 -14.23
C GLU A 14 45.88 -24.07 -13.29
N LYS A 15 47.08 -23.48 -13.18
CA LYS A 15 48.14 -23.96 -12.29
C LYS A 15 48.03 -23.41 -10.87
N LEU A 16 47.20 -22.39 -10.65
CA LEU A 16 46.90 -21.93 -9.31
C LEU A 16 45.89 -22.88 -8.69
N THR A 17 46.26 -23.46 -7.56
CA THR A 17 45.32 -24.26 -6.77
C THR A 17 44.19 -23.37 -6.25
N ALA A 18 43.02 -23.97 -6.00
CA ALA A 18 41.90 -23.25 -5.39
C ALA A 18 42.30 -22.55 -4.07
N ALA A 19 43.27 -23.11 -3.34
CA ALA A 19 43.81 -22.53 -2.11
C ALA A 19 44.64 -21.26 -2.36
N GLU A 20 45.47 -21.23 -3.41
CA GLU A 20 46.26 -20.05 -3.79
C GLU A 20 45.36 -18.93 -4.33
N LEU A 21 44.32 -19.28 -5.11
CA LEU A 21 43.29 -18.33 -5.53
C LEU A 21 42.52 -17.75 -4.34
N LEU A 22 42.25 -18.57 -3.31
CA LEU A 22 41.59 -18.11 -2.09
C LEU A 22 42.50 -17.20 -1.24
N ALA A 23 43.80 -17.46 -1.23
CA ALA A 23 44.79 -16.65 -0.50
C ALA A 23 45.08 -15.30 -1.18
N LEU A 24 44.94 -15.23 -2.50
CA LEU A 24 45.08 -14.00 -3.30
C LEU A 24 43.76 -13.23 -3.47
N ALA A 25 42.61 -13.85 -3.13
CA ALA A 25 41.34 -13.15 -3.13
C ALA A 25 41.42 -12.03 -2.09
N PRO A 26 41.08 -10.77 -2.45
CA PRO A 26 41.04 -9.70 -1.46
C PRO A 26 40.12 -10.15 -0.33
N ARG A 27 40.62 -10.10 0.91
CA ARG A 27 39.81 -10.39 2.11
C ARG A 27 38.58 -9.50 2.00
N MET A 28 37.42 -10.12 1.78
CA MET A 28 36.15 -9.40 1.69
C MET A 28 36.09 -8.53 2.95
N PRO A 29 35.92 -7.20 2.86
CA PRO A 29 35.80 -6.40 4.07
C PRO A 29 34.63 -6.97 4.85
N GLU A 30 34.88 -7.39 6.08
CA GLU A 30 33.81 -7.84 6.97
C GLU A 30 32.88 -6.64 7.18
N ILE A 31 31.69 -6.77 6.62
CA ILE A 31 30.60 -5.81 6.77
C ILE A 31 30.11 -5.96 8.21
N ASP A 32 30.75 -5.24 9.14
CA ASP A 32 30.21 -4.94 10.48
C ASP A 32 29.18 -3.79 10.38
N ASP A 33 28.40 -3.76 9.30
CA ASP A 33 27.83 -2.52 8.80
C ASP A 33 26.50 -2.20 9.50
N VAL A 34 26.57 -1.93 10.81
CA VAL A 34 25.54 -1.15 11.52
C VAL A 34 25.19 0.12 10.75
N VAL A 35 26.16 0.68 9.99
CA VAL A 35 25.99 1.80 9.07
C VAL A 35 25.09 1.46 7.88
N GLU A 36 25.30 0.31 7.22
CA GLU A 36 24.47 -0.12 6.09
C GLU A 36 23.09 -0.60 6.58
N ALA A 37 23.02 -1.25 7.74
CA ALA A 37 21.77 -1.59 8.41
C ALA A 37 20.95 -0.34 8.76
N GLU A 38 21.61 0.72 9.24
CA GLU A 38 20.96 2.01 9.51
C GLU A 38 20.52 2.71 8.22
N ARG A 39 21.36 2.67 7.16
CA ARG A 39 21.00 3.17 5.83
C ARG A 39 19.77 2.45 5.28
N LEU A 40 19.71 1.12 5.38
CA LEU A 40 18.56 0.30 4.96
C LEU A 40 17.31 0.63 5.78
N ARG A 41 17.42 0.80 7.11
CA ARG A 41 16.31 1.26 7.97
C ARG A 41 15.76 2.61 7.51
N ARG A 42 16.63 3.59 7.21
CA ARG A 42 16.24 4.92 6.69
C ARG A 42 15.55 4.80 5.34
N LEU A 43 16.05 3.97 4.43
CA LEU A 43 15.44 3.71 3.12
C LEU A 43 14.07 3.06 3.25
N GLN A 44 13.92 2.04 4.10
CA GLN A 44 12.64 1.39 4.37
C GLN A 44 11.62 2.39 4.94
N ALA A 45 12.01 3.23 5.89
CA ALA A 45 11.14 4.29 6.43
C ALA A 45 10.71 5.31 5.37
N LYS A 46 11.58 5.62 4.39
CA LYS A 46 11.26 6.50 3.25
C LYS A 46 10.27 5.83 2.29
N VAL A 47 10.50 4.57 1.93
CA VAL A 47 9.61 3.79 1.05
C VAL A 47 8.23 3.61 1.67
N ALA A 48 8.13 3.35 2.98
CA ALA A 48 6.87 3.24 3.70
C ALA A 48 6.02 4.52 3.65
N ARG A 49 6.65 5.69 3.41
CA ARG A 49 5.97 6.98 3.26
C ARG A 49 5.63 7.34 1.82
N LEU A 50 6.11 6.56 0.84
CA LEU A 50 5.72 6.79 -0.55
C LEU A 50 4.22 6.51 -0.71
N PRO A 51 3.49 7.37 -1.43
CA PRO A 51 2.07 7.14 -1.66
C PRO A 51 1.90 5.83 -2.44
N ARG A 52 1.11 4.90 -1.89
CA ARG A 52 0.64 3.71 -2.62
C ARG A 52 0.08 4.19 -3.96
N ARG A 53 0.60 3.67 -5.08
CA ARG A 53 0.07 3.91 -6.44
C ARG A 53 -1.25 3.17 -6.64
N GLU A 54 -2.15 3.28 -5.66
CA GLU A 54 -3.44 2.62 -5.66
C GLU A 54 -4.50 3.60 -6.16
N ARG A 55 -5.53 3.06 -6.83
CA ARG A 55 -6.70 3.85 -7.20
C ARG A 55 -7.57 4.06 -5.97
N CYS A 56 -8.30 5.17 -5.95
CA CYS A 56 -9.23 5.49 -4.88
C CYS A 56 -10.34 4.43 -4.76
N GLY A 57 -10.52 3.84 -3.57
CA GLY A 57 -11.53 2.80 -3.30
C GLY A 57 -12.99 3.28 -3.20
N ALA A 58 -13.31 4.47 -3.71
CA ALA A 58 -14.67 5.03 -3.68
C ALA A 58 -15.34 4.92 -5.07
N LYS A 59 -16.67 4.94 -5.11
CA LYS A 59 -17.45 5.07 -6.34
C LYS A 59 -17.85 6.53 -6.56
N SER A 60 -17.80 6.99 -7.81
CA SER A 60 -18.29 8.30 -8.22
C SER A 60 -19.80 8.38 -7.98
N ARG A 61 -20.25 9.42 -7.25
CA ARG A 61 -21.67 9.65 -7.02
C ARG A 61 -22.44 9.99 -8.30
N ARG A 62 -21.79 10.60 -9.29
CA ARG A 62 -22.41 10.97 -10.57
C ARG A 62 -22.60 9.77 -11.50
N THR A 63 -21.60 8.91 -11.59
CA THR A 63 -21.55 7.84 -12.61
C THR A 63 -21.73 6.43 -12.05
N GLY A 64 -21.68 6.25 -10.72
CA GLY A 64 -21.69 4.95 -10.06
C GLY A 64 -20.41 4.13 -10.24
N GLN A 65 -19.50 4.56 -11.12
CA GLN A 65 -18.28 3.84 -11.47
C GLN A 65 -17.15 4.02 -10.43
N PRO A 66 -16.19 3.08 -10.34
CA PRO A 66 -15.01 3.24 -9.49
C PRO A 66 -14.25 4.53 -9.76
N CYS A 67 -13.75 5.17 -8.71
CA CYS A 67 -12.98 6.40 -8.83
C CYS A 67 -11.62 6.12 -9.47
N ARG A 68 -11.32 6.83 -10.56
CA ARG A 68 -10.06 6.68 -11.30
C ARG A 68 -8.91 7.52 -10.74
N ARG A 69 -9.18 8.42 -9.78
CA ARG A 69 -8.14 9.29 -9.18
C ARG A 69 -7.22 8.48 -8.28
N TRP A 70 -5.95 8.87 -8.21
CA TRP A 70 -4.97 8.27 -7.30
C TRP A 70 -5.38 8.47 -5.84
N ALA A 71 -5.17 7.43 -5.03
CA ALA A 71 -5.38 7.44 -3.60
C ALA A 71 -4.27 8.22 -2.88
N MET A 72 -4.63 8.83 -1.75
CA MET A 72 -3.67 9.25 -0.73
C MET A 72 -3.34 8.03 0.16
N PRO A 73 -2.40 8.14 1.13
CA PRO A 73 -2.04 7.00 1.99
C PRO A 73 -3.22 6.34 2.73
N ASN A 74 -4.35 7.03 2.90
CA ASN A 74 -5.58 6.49 3.47
C ASN A 74 -6.49 5.74 2.48
N GLY A 75 -6.03 5.47 1.25
CA GLY A 75 -6.77 4.71 0.24
C GLY A 75 -7.86 5.50 -0.50
N ARG A 76 -8.03 6.80 -0.21
CA ARG A 76 -9.05 7.66 -0.84
C ARG A 76 -8.42 8.87 -1.50
N CYS A 77 -9.01 9.35 -2.60
CA CYS A 77 -8.54 10.55 -3.27
C CYS A 77 -9.02 11.82 -2.52
N PRO A 78 -8.39 12.98 -2.74
CA PRO A 78 -8.80 14.25 -2.13
C PRO A 78 -10.29 14.57 -2.22
N GLN A 79 -10.95 14.21 -3.32
CA GLN A 79 -12.39 14.46 -3.55
C GLN A 79 -13.30 13.45 -2.83
N HIS A 80 -12.79 12.27 -2.50
CA HIS A 80 -13.54 11.22 -1.78
C HIS A 80 -13.07 11.05 -0.34
N GLY A 81 -12.62 12.14 0.29
CA GLY A 81 -12.25 12.14 1.72
C GLY A 81 -10.77 11.84 1.99
N GLY A 82 -9.91 11.77 0.97
CA GLY A 82 -8.48 11.57 1.12
C GLY A 82 -7.80 12.63 2.01
N LYS A 83 -8.34 13.87 2.01
CA LYS A 83 -7.88 14.96 2.88
C LYS A 83 -8.52 14.97 4.28
N SER A 84 -9.48 14.09 4.54
CA SER A 84 -10.15 14.04 5.84
C SER A 84 -9.19 13.52 6.91
N THR A 85 -9.08 14.25 8.01
CA THR A 85 -8.29 13.83 9.19
C THR A 85 -9.15 13.20 10.28
N GLY A 86 -10.47 13.16 10.10
CA GLY A 86 -11.41 12.67 11.10
C GLY A 86 -11.48 13.56 12.37
N PRO A 87 -12.40 13.25 13.29
CA PRO A 87 -12.46 13.93 14.58
C PRO A 87 -11.26 13.55 15.45
N LYS A 88 -10.51 14.55 15.91
CA LYS A 88 -9.31 14.35 16.74
C LYS A 88 -9.62 14.23 18.23
N THR A 89 -10.65 14.92 18.71
CA THR A 89 -11.00 14.94 20.14
C THR A 89 -11.96 13.80 20.53
N PRO A 90 -11.96 13.34 21.80
CA PRO A 90 -12.92 12.35 22.29
C PRO A 90 -14.38 12.75 22.07
N GLU A 91 -14.72 14.01 22.31
CA GLU A 91 -16.07 14.56 22.15
C GLU A 91 -16.46 14.58 20.67
N GLY A 92 -15.53 14.94 19.78
CA GLY A 92 -15.72 14.87 18.33
C GLY A 92 -16.01 13.46 17.83
N LYS A 93 -15.28 12.47 18.37
CA LYS A 93 -15.50 11.05 18.07
C LYS A 93 -16.87 10.60 18.57
N ALA A 94 -17.23 10.93 19.80
CA ALA A 94 -18.53 10.62 20.39
C ALA A 94 -19.69 11.18 19.57
N ARG A 95 -19.60 12.46 19.15
CA ARG A 95 -20.61 13.09 18.29
C ARG A 95 -20.76 12.38 16.94
N THR A 96 -19.64 11.99 16.32
CA THR A 96 -19.67 11.25 15.05
C THR A 96 -20.34 9.89 15.21
N LEU A 97 -20.03 9.16 16.28
CA LEU A 97 -20.66 7.87 16.57
C LEU A 97 -22.16 8.00 16.85
N ALA A 98 -22.57 9.02 17.62
CA ALA A 98 -23.98 9.30 17.88
C ALA A 98 -24.73 9.61 16.58
N ALA A 99 -24.17 10.49 15.73
CA ALA A 99 -24.75 10.82 14.43
C ALA A 99 -24.87 9.61 13.51
N MET A 100 -23.87 8.71 13.51
CA MET A 100 -23.93 7.44 12.79
C MET A 100 -25.09 6.58 13.30
N ARG A 101 -25.18 6.31 14.61
CA ARG A 101 -26.26 5.49 15.19
C ARG A 101 -27.64 6.01 14.82
N GLU A 102 -27.83 7.33 14.90
CA GLU A 102 -29.09 7.97 14.52
C GLU A 102 -29.39 7.84 13.02
N GLY A 103 -28.38 7.98 12.17
CA GLY A 103 -28.53 7.72 10.72
C GLY A 103 -28.97 6.29 10.41
N TRP A 104 -28.41 5.31 11.12
CA TRP A 104 -28.78 3.89 10.98
C TRP A 104 -30.23 3.63 11.45
N ARG A 105 -30.65 4.23 12.56
CA ARG A 105 -32.05 4.17 13.04
C ARG A 105 -33.02 4.66 11.97
N ARG A 106 -32.79 5.87 11.44
CA ARG A 106 -33.62 6.46 10.37
C ARG A 106 -33.64 5.60 9.10
N TRP A 107 -32.51 5.03 8.71
CA TRP A 107 -32.45 4.12 7.57
C TRP A 107 -33.28 2.85 7.80
N ALA A 108 -33.20 2.25 8.99
CA ALA A 108 -33.95 1.06 9.34
C ALA A 108 -35.46 1.31 9.33
N GLU A 109 -35.91 2.44 9.88
CA GLU A 109 -37.31 2.87 9.83
C GLU A 109 -37.81 3.09 8.40
N ARG A 110 -37.04 3.79 7.56
CA ARG A 110 -37.37 3.96 6.13
C ARG A 110 -37.50 2.62 5.42
N ARG A 111 -36.62 1.66 5.73
CA ARG A 111 -36.70 0.29 5.18
C ARG A 111 -37.93 -0.47 5.67
N LYS A 112 -38.32 -0.33 6.95
CA LYS A 112 -39.57 -0.90 7.46
C LYS A 112 -40.77 -0.30 6.74
N LYS A 113 -40.85 1.05 6.66
CA LYS A 113 -41.93 1.75 5.94
C LYS A 113 -42.00 1.34 4.47
N ALA A 114 -40.88 1.26 3.75
CA ALA A 114 -40.87 0.84 2.34
C ALA A 114 -41.34 -0.62 2.13
N LYS A 115 -41.08 -1.52 3.11
CA LYS A 115 -41.63 -2.88 3.08
C LYS A 115 -43.14 -2.87 3.35
N VAL A 116 -43.60 -2.01 4.25
CA VAL A 116 -45.01 -1.80 4.55
C VAL A 116 -45.73 -1.23 3.33
N THR A 117 -45.26 -0.14 2.71
CA THR A 117 -45.87 0.43 1.50
C THR A 117 -45.90 -0.59 0.37
N LYS A 118 -44.78 -1.27 0.07
CA LYS A 118 -44.74 -2.31 -0.96
C LYS A 118 -45.69 -3.50 -0.69
N LYS A 119 -46.03 -3.77 0.59
CA LYS A 119 -47.02 -4.79 0.97
C LYS A 119 -48.45 -4.34 0.66
N TYR A 120 -48.74 -3.04 0.75
CA TYR A 120 -50.06 -2.47 0.45
C TYR A 120 -50.22 -2.11 -1.04
N ASP A 121 -49.16 -1.66 -1.70
CA ASP A 121 -49.14 -1.36 -3.15
C ASP A 121 -49.26 -2.63 -4.04
N GLY A 122 -49.21 -3.82 -3.42
CA GLY A 122 -49.31 -5.12 -4.09
C GLY A 122 -50.71 -5.75 -4.07
N ASN A 123 -51.76 -5.03 -3.68
CA ASN A 123 -53.12 -5.57 -3.58
C ASN A 123 -54.21 -4.62 -4.14
N GLU A 124 -53.96 -4.00 -5.29
CA GLU A 124 -55.01 -3.37 -6.12
C GLU A 124 -54.80 -3.77 -7.59
N SER A 125 -55.29 -4.95 -7.96
CA SER A 125 -55.74 -5.27 -9.31
C SER A 125 -56.41 -6.65 -9.32
N ARG A 126 -57.69 -6.66 -8.97
CA ARG A 126 -58.68 -7.60 -9.52
C ARG A 126 -60.08 -7.04 -9.37
#